data_AF-A0A4Q5XFE4-F1
#
_entry.id   AF-A0A4Q5XFE4-F1
#
_cell.length_a   1.000
_cell.length_b   1.000
_cell.length_c   1.000
_cell.angle_alpha   90.00
_cell.angle_beta   90.00
_cell.angle_gamma   90.00
#
_symmetry.space_group_name_H-M   'P 1'
#
loop_
_entity.id
_entity.type
_entity.pdbx_description
1 polymer ?
#
loop_
_entity_poly.entity_id
_entity_poly.type
_entity_poly.pdbx_seq_one_letter_code
_entity_poly.pdbx_strand_id
1 'polypeptide(L)'
;MKSREGRWNELQSRWASGEPLSAEEEQERLAYALHDALARRELEIFEEIRARGAAPETPAPPAVVGRALDAIHGSPRLRLVTTVNESAPEASPPHRPRWRAASIAAPGLLLAAASLVALWPSGPSRPPPVVPPTALRAPTPESLSRAELVLAAGEAEVTGRRTGVGQNPLGEGETVTTGEGRACLTIDPGIDVCLGAHTTLQLESLAAASIRLRVERGTALATLSRRAPGSAFSLLTENVAALAHGTTYAVRREGDETDVIVVEGTVEVTRGSSERALVDAHSRVSFPSPSATSVRAVVGRSEEARLLALSAPRPWSGTALGVLELAAPLSGSLFASIDEGESLPLPLQTLASAGTHRIGWRDAGGAESTVWAEVVAGERRSLTPPPVGSAPAAAAIPAENPSPGSLLQLARRELARSRPRQALTLYEQLRAAYPASAEARTVLVTMGKLELDLGRSQRALGRFEAYLRDGGALVPEALAGKARALRALGRGAEERRAIQQYLAAHPGGFEAPLFAKRLHELGGP
;
A
#
# COMPACT_ATOMS: atom_id res chain seq x y z
N MET A 1 6.80 1.67 -36.10
CA MET A 1 5.34 1.40 -35.99
C MET A 1 5.10 0.74 -34.65
N LYS A 2 4.25 1.30 -33.78
CA LYS A 2 3.84 0.61 -32.54
C LYS A 2 3.08 -0.66 -32.92
N SER A 3 3.22 -1.72 -32.14
CA SER A 3 2.37 -2.91 -32.34
C SER A 3 0.91 -2.51 -32.18
N ARG A 4 0.02 -3.21 -32.89
CA ARG A 4 -1.43 -3.03 -32.79
C ARG A 4 -1.91 -3.07 -31.33
N GLU A 5 -1.36 -4.00 -30.54
CA GLU A 5 -1.62 -4.13 -29.10
C GLU A 5 -1.10 -2.94 -28.29
N GLY A 6 0.10 -2.43 -28.59
CA GLY A 6 0.65 -1.25 -27.93
C GLY A 6 -0.19 0.01 -28.19
N ARG A 7 -0.76 0.12 -29.39
CA ARG A 7 -1.65 1.22 -29.76
C ARG A 7 -3.00 1.14 -29.04
N TRP A 8 -3.58 -0.05 -28.91
CA TRP A 8 -4.78 -0.27 -28.07
C TRP A 8 -4.56 0.17 -26.63
N ASN A 9 -3.49 -0.31 -25.99
CA ASN A 9 -3.20 -0.01 -24.58
C ASN A 9 -2.99 1.49 -24.32
N GLU A 10 -2.33 2.19 -25.25
CA GLU A 10 -2.16 3.65 -25.22
C GLU A 10 -3.50 4.39 -25.28
N LEU A 11 -4.33 4.09 -26.29
CA LEU A 11 -5.64 4.72 -26.46
C LEU A 11 -6.57 4.43 -25.27
N GLN A 12 -6.56 3.20 -24.79
CA GLN A 12 -7.40 2.77 -23.69
C GLN A 12 -6.99 3.40 -22.35
N SER A 13 -5.69 3.57 -22.12
CA SER A 13 -5.16 4.23 -20.91
C SER A 13 -5.49 5.72 -20.90
N ARG A 14 -5.31 6.43 -22.03
CA ARG A 14 -5.67 7.86 -22.18
C ARG A 14 -7.17 8.08 -22.00
N TRP A 15 -7.99 7.22 -22.60
CA TRP A 15 -9.43 7.26 -22.44
C TRP A 15 -9.87 7.02 -20.98
N ALA A 16 -9.28 6.02 -20.31
CA ALA A 16 -9.60 5.69 -18.91
C ALA A 16 -9.17 6.79 -17.93
N SER A 17 -8.11 7.56 -18.23
CA SER A 17 -7.68 8.71 -17.44
C SER A 17 -8.50 9.99 -17.70
N GLY A 18 -9.48 9.94 -18.60
CA GLY A 18 -10.31 11.09 -18.96
C GLY A 18 -9.63 12.06 -19.93
N GLU A 19 -8.53 11.68 -20.57
CA GLU A 19 -7.91 12.47 -21.63
C GLU A 19 -8.80 12.38 -22.89
N PRO A 20 -9.14 13.53 -23.52
CA PRO A 20 -9.97 13.51 -24.72
C PRO A 20 -9.22 12.86 -25.89
N LEU A 21 -9.80 11.81 -26.48
CA LEU A 21 -9.34 11.24 -27.74
C LEU A 21 -9.91 12.05 -28.92
N SER A 22 -9.12 12.20 -29.98
CA SER A 22 -9.65 12.70 -31.25
C SER A 22 -10.66 11.74 -31.87
N ALA A 23 -11.49 12.21 -32.81
CA ALA A 23 -12.49 11.36 -33.47
C ALA A 23 -11.85 10.17 -34.21
N GLU A 24 -10.68 10.38 -34.83
CA GLU A 24 -9.93 9.32 -35.51
C GLU A 24 -9.39 8.28 -34.52
N GLU A 25 -8.89 8.70 -33.36
CA GLU A 25 -8.39 7.81 -32.31
C GLU A 25 -9.52 7.00 -31.66
N GLU A 26 -10.68 7.61 -31.43
CA GLU A 26 -11.85 6.88 -30.93
C GLU A 26 -12.34 5.87 -31.96
N GLN A 27 -12.35 6.23 -33.25
CA GLN A 27 -12.69 5.29 -34.33
C GLN A 27 -11.65 4.16 -34.44
N GLU A 28 -10.36 4.45 -34.28
CA GLU A 28 -9.27 3.46 -34.23
C GLU A 28 -9.48 2.47 -33.06
N ARG A 29 -9.80 2.99 -31.88
CA ARG A 29 -10.11 2.20 -30.67
C ARG A 29 -11.29 1.27 -30.91
N LEU A 30 -12.42 1.80 -31.39
CA LEU A 30 -13.61 1.00 -31.69
C LEU A 30 -13.35 -0.05 -32.78
N ALA A 31 -12.60 0.30 -33.83
CA ALA A 31 -12.22 -0.63 -34.89
C ALA A 31 -11.34 -1.78 -34.38
N TYR A 32 -10.50 -1.53 -33.37
CA TYR A 32 -9.69 -2.56 -32.74
C TYR A 32 -10.55 -3.62 -32.03
N ALA A 33 -11.54 -3.17 -31.25
CA ALA A 33 -12.48 -4.05 -30.54
C ALA A 33 -13.36 -4.91 -31.46
N LEU A 34 -13.53 -4.52 -32.73
CA LEU A 34 -14.17 -5.38 -33.73
C LEU A 34 -13.34 -6.63 -34.04
N HIS A 35 -12.01 -6.53 -33.99
CA HIS A 35 -11.09 -7.59 -34.42
C HIS A 35 -10.45 -8.37 -33.26
N ASP A 36 -10.51 -7.84 -32.04
CA ASP A 36 -9.94 -8.47 -30.84
C ASP A 36 -11.03 -8.69 -29.77
N ALA A 37 -11.20 -9.95 -29.35
CA ALA A 37 -12.24 -10.34 -28.39
C ALA A 37 -11.98 -9.82 -26.97
N LEU A 38 -10.73 -9.61 -26.57
CA LEU A 38 -10.38 -9.05 -25.26
C LEU A 38 -10.69 -7.54 -25.24
N ALA A 39 -10.29 -6.83 -26.29
CA ALA A 39 -10.59 -5.41 -26.44
C ALA A 39 -12.10 -5.15 -26.44
N ARG A 40 -12.89 -5.99 -27.12
CA ARG A 40 -14.36 -5.92 -27.08
C ARG A 40 -14.92 -6.11 -25.68
N ARG A 41 -14.44 -7.13 -24.97
CA ARG A 41 -14.90 -7.43 -23.62
C ARG A 41 -14.58 -6.29 -22.65
N GLU A 42 -13.42 -5.68 -22.82
CA GLU A 42 -13.01 -4.51 -22.05
C GLU A 42 -13.99 -3.33 -22.26
N LEU A 43 -14.37 -3.02 -23.51
CA LEU A 43 -15.38 -1.98 -23.80
C LEU A 43 -16.75 -2.29 -23.17
N GLU A 44 -17.22 -3.53 -23.28
CA GLU A 44 -18.48 -3.96 -22.67
C GLU A 44 -18.50 -3.73 -21.15
N ILE A 45 -17.38 -4.03 -20.46
CA ILE A 45 -17.26 -3.81 -19.02
C ILE A 45 -17.36 -2.32 -18.69
N PHE A 46 -16.69 -1.46 -19.46
CA PHE A 46 -16.78 -0.02 -19.24
C PHE A 46 -18.17 0.55 -19.51
N GLU A 47 -18.87 0.05 -20.53
CA GLU A 47 -20.27 0.41 -20.76
C GLU A 47 -21.18 -0.08 -19.63
N GLU A 48 -20.97 -1.31 -19.12
CA GLU A 48 -21.72 -1.85 -17.99
C GLU A 48 -21.51 -1.00 -16.71
N ILE A 49 -20.26 -0.57 -16.45
CA ILE A 49 -19.94 0.35 -15.34
C ILE A 49 -20.63 1.70 -15.55
N ARG A 50 -20.59 2.28 -16.76
CA ARG A 50 -21.22 3.57 -17.05
C ARG A 50 -22.74 3.50 -16.95
N ALA A 51 -23.36 2.48 -17.53
CA ALA A 51 -24.81 2.26 -17.46
C ALA A 51 -25.29 2.10 -16.01
N ARG A 52 -24.45 1.53 -15.13
CA ARG A 52 -24.73 1.41 -13.70
C ARG A 52 -24.40 2.67 -12.89
N GLY A 53 -23.48 3.52 -13.37
CA GLY A 53 -23.07 4.77 -12.73
C GLY A 53 -23.86 6.02 -13.18
N ALA A 54 -24.70 5.92 -14.20
CA ALA A 54 -25.44 7.06 -14.77
C ALA A 54 -26.75 7.44 -14.03
N ALA A 55 -26.93 7.03 -12.78
CA ALA A 55 -27.89 7.69 -11.87
C ALA A 55 -27.15 8.82 -11.13
N PRO A 56 -27.42 10.11 -11.38
CA PRO A 56 -26.47 11.19 -11.09
C PRO A 56 -26.17 11.50 -9.61
N GLU A 57 -26.80 10.82 -8.64
CA GLU A 57 -26.70 11.24 -7.22
C GLU A 57 -26.48 10.13 -6.21
N THR A 58 -26.05 8.92 -6.63
CA THR A 58 -25.81 7.86 -5.65
C THR A 58 -24.46 7.19 -5.89
N PRO A 59 -23.49 7.30 -4.95
CA PRO A 59 -22.24 6.56 -5.07
C PRO A 59 -22.56 5.06 -5.17
N ALA A 60 -21.82 4.37 -6.06
CA ALA A 60 -22.00 2.94 -6.26
C ALA A 60 -21.92 2.21 -4.91
N PRO A 61 -22.91 1.37 -4.55
CA PRO A 61 -22.91 0.66 -3.28
C PRO A 61 -21.58 -0.09 -3.08
N PRO A 62 -20.98 -0.11 -1.88
CA PRO A 62 -19.72 -0.82 -1.62
C PRO A 62 -19.74 -2.29 -2.07
N ALA A 63 -20.91 -2.93 -2.08
CA ALA A 63 -21.12 -4.28 -2.61
C ALA A 63 -20.88 -4.41 -4.13
N VAL A 64 -21.02 -3.34 -4.90
CA VAL A 64 -20.72 -3.31 -6.35
C VAL A 64 -19.21 -3.23 -6.57
N VAL A 65 -18.52 -2.37 -5.82
CA VAL A 65 -17.05 -2.29 -5.83
C VAL A 65 -16.45 -3.60 -5.32
N GLY A 66 -17.00 -4.16 -4.25
CA GLY A 66 -16.65 -5.48 -3.73
C GLY A 66 -16.82 -6.58 -4.77
N ARG A 67 -17.97 -6.68 -5.44
CA ARG A 67 -18.19 -7.68 -6.50
C ARG A 67 -17.30 -7.50 -7.73
N ALA A 68 -16.97 -6.26 -8.10
CA ALA A 68 -16.03 -5.98 -9.18
C ALA A 68 -14.61 -6.40 -8.80
N LEU A 69 -14.18 -6.10 -7.57
CA LEU A 69 -12.88 -6.53 -7.03
C LEU A 69 -12.82 -8.05 -6.82
N ASP A 70 -13.92 -8.69 -6.41
CA ASP A 70 -14.04 -10.14 -6.27
C ASP A 70 -13.98 -10.83 -7.64
N ALA A 71 -14.63 -10.25 -8.66
CA ALA A 71 -14.53 -10.71 -10.05
C ALA A 71 -13.11 -10.56 -10.62
N ILE A 72 -12.37 -9.53 -10.18
CA ILE A 72 -10.94 -9.32 -10.51
C ILE A 72 -10.05 -10.31 -9.75
N HIS A 73 -10.30 -10.56 -8.46
CA HIS A 73 -9.53 -11.50 -7.63
C HIS A 73 -9.71 -12.96 -8.07
N GLY A 74 -10.83 -13.29 -8.71
CA GLY A 74 -11.06 -14.59 -9.35
C GLY A 74 -10.55 -14.72 -10.80
N SER A 75 -10.10 -13.62 -11.43
CA SER A 75 -9.75 -13.59 -12.86
C SER A 75 -8.30 -13.14 -13.11
N PRO A 76 -7.32 -14.04 -13.26
CA PRO A 76 -5.90 -13.75 -13.53
C PRO A 76 -5.59 -13.12 -14.90
N ARG A 77 -6.60 -12.57 -15.61
CA ARG A 77 -6.43 -11.86 -16.88
C ARG A 77 -6.71 -10.36 -16.81
N LEU A 78 -7.19 -9.83 -15.69
CA LEU A 78 -7.29 -8.39 -15.51
C LEU A 78 -5.96 -7.88 -14.95
N ARG A 79 -5.11 -7.39 -15.84
CA ARG A 79 -3.85 -6.74 -15.50
C ARG A 79 -4.15 -5.27 -15.25
N LEU A 80 -4.01 -4.81 -14.00
CA LEU A 80 -3.94 -3.37 -13.71
C LEU A 80 -2.66 -2.86 -14.40
N VAL A 81 -2.82 -2.15 -15.50
CA VAL A 81 -1.72 -1.45 -16.16
C VAL A 81 -1.39 -0.23 -15.29
N THR A 82 -0.47 -0.40 -14.35
CA THR A 82 0.21 0.74 -13.76
C THR A 82 1.21 1.27 -14.78
N THR A 83 1.23 2.59 -15.00
CA THR A 83 2.15 3.23 -15.94
C THR A 83 3.59 3.18 -15.41
N VAL A 84 4.25 2.03 -15.58
CA VAL A 84 5.71 1.94 -15.49
C VAL A 84 6.24 1.96 -16.91
N ASN A 85 6.60 3.15 -17.38
CA ASN A 85 7.22 3.35 -18.67
C ASN A 85 8.73 3.09 -18.55
N GLU A 86 9.15 1.82 -18.65
CA GLU A 86 10.56 1.46 -18.90
C GLU A 86 10.84 1.53 -20.39
N SER A 87 11.44 2.63 -20.85
CA SER A 87 12.41 2.76 -21.95
C SER A 87 12.40 4.19 -22.51
N ALA A 88 13.23 5.08 -21.95
CA ALA A 88 13.62 6.30 -22.63
C ALA A 88 14.83 5.99 -23.54
N PRO A 89 14.82 6.34 -24.84
CA PRO A 89 16.00 6.22 -25.68
C PRO A 89 17.03 7.31 -25.34
N GLU A 90 18.31 6.95 -25.44
CA GLU A 90 19.48 7.83 -25.27
C GLU A 90 19.34 9.13 -26.08
N ALA A 91 19.52 10.26 -25.40
CA ALA A 91 19.56 11.58 -26.01
C ALA A 91 20.86 11.78 -26.79
N SER A 92 20.74 12.02 -28.11
CA SER A 92 21.82 12.56 -28.93
C SER A 92 22.05 14.06 -28.63
N PRO A 93 23.28 14.58 -28.78
CA PRO A 93 23.60 15.96 -28.43
C PRO A 93 22.99 16.98 -29.43
N PRO A 94 22.75 18.22 -28.99
CA PRO A 94 22.00 19.20 -29.79
C PRO A 94 22.85 19.80 -30.92
N HIS A 95 22.41 19.57 -32.16
CA HIS A 95 22.81 20.39 -33.30
C HIS A 95 22.03 21.71 -33.29
N ARG A 96 22.74 22.84 -33.25
CA ARG A 96 22.20 24.19 -33.49
C ARG A 96 21.87 24.38 -34.96
N PRO A 97 20.69 24.92 -35.32
CA PRO A 97 20.53 25.62 -36.57
C PRO A 97 20.32 27.12 -36.37
N ARG A 98 20.82 27.83 -37.37
CA ARG A 98 20.97 29.27 -37.47
C ARG A 98 19.64 29.99 -37.68
N TRP A 99 19.58 31.21 -37.16
CA TRP A 99 18.65 32.27 -37.51
C TRP A 99 18.45 32.42 -39.02
N ARG A 100 17.18 32.60 -39.43
CA ARG A 100 16.82 33.59 -40.46
C ARG A 100 15.50 34.27 -40.09
N ALA A 101 15.56 35.59 -40.09
CA ALA A 101 14.44 36.50 -39.99
C ALA A 101 13.51 36.36 -41.20
N ALA A 102 12.22 36.56 -40.99
CA ALA A 102 11.32 37.11 -41.99
C ALA A 102 10.14 37.80 -41.29
N SER A 103 10.15 39.12 -41.40
CA SER A 103 9.06 40.02 -41.07
C SER A 103 7.92 39.85 -42.07
N ILE A 104 6.67 39.78 -41.62
CA ILE A 104 5.50 40.18 -42.42
C ILE A 104 4.57 40.99 -41.52
N ALA A 105 4.20 42.15 -42.03
CA ALA A 105 3.32 43.14 -41.42
C ALA A 105 1.89 43.03 -41.98
N ALA A 106 0.96 43.50 -41.13
CA ALA A 106 -0.30 44.19 -41.46
C ALA A 106 -1.52 43.33 -41.89
N PRO A 107 -2.74 43.92 -42.00
CA PRO A 107 -3.57 44.35 -40.87
C PRO A 107 -5.07 43.97 -41.01
N GLY A 108 -5.82 44.12 -39.91
CA GLY A 108 -7.23 44.56 -39.91
C GLY A 108 -8.33 43.54 -40.22
N LEU A 109 -9.32 43.42 -39.32
CA LEU A 109 -10.73 43.67 -39.66
C LEU A 109 -11.61 43.71 -38.39
N LEU A 110 -12.32 44.83 -38.26
CA LEU A 110 -13.51 45.02 -37.43
C LEU A 110 -14.61 44.05 -37.88
N LEU A 111 -15.41 43.51 -36.95
CA LEU A 111 -16.83 43.25 -37.19
C LEU A 111 -17.60 43.21 -35.86
N ALA A 112 -18.54 44.14 -35.76
CA ALA A 112 -19.62 44.20 -34.80
C ALA A 112 -20.78 43.27 -35.22
N ALA A 113 -21.59 42.84 -34.25
CA ALA A 113 -22.97 42.32 -34.32
C ALA A 113 -23.12 41.14 -33.35
N ALA A 114 -24.22 40.89 -32.65
CA ALA A 114 -25.44 41.64 -32.44
C ALA A 114 -26.09 41.06 -31.17
N SER A 115 -26.69 41.94 -30.39
CA SER A 115 -27.55 41.64 -29.26
C SER A 115 -28.82 40.95 -29.76
N LEU A 116 -29.15 39.77 -29.21
CA LEU A 116 -30.47 39.16 -29.33
C LEU A 116 -31.01 38.91 -27.92
N VAL A 117 -31.69 39.93 -27.41
CA VAL A 117 -32.51 39.86 -26.21
C VAL A 117 -33.84 39.23 -26.62
N ALA A 118 -34.04 37.97 -26.25
CA ALA A 118 -35.33 37.31 -26.37
C ALA A 118 -36.24 37.79 -25.24
N LEU A 119 -37.22 38.62 -25.58
CA LEU A 119 -38.36 38.96 -24.72
C LEU A 119 -39.32 37.76 -24.68
N TRP A 120 -39.23 36.96 -23.61
CA TRP A 120 -40.28 36.01 -23.27
C TRP A 120 -41.38 36.68 -22.44
N PRO A 121 -42.67 36.41 -22.73
CA PRO A 121 -43.78 36.95 -21.96
C PRO A 121 -43.80 36.31 -20.57
N SER A 122 -43.67 37.14 -19.55
CA SER A 122 -43.82 36.79 -18.14
C SER A 122 -45.23 36.27 -17.88
N GLY A 123 -45.38 34.94 -17.83
CA GLY A 123 -46.58 34.29 -17.30
C GLY A 123 -46.77 34.63 -15.81
N PRO A 124 -48.03 34.59 -15.30
CA PRO A 124 -48.33 34.98 -13.94
C PRO A 124 -47.52 34.16 -12.93
N SER A 125 -46.73 34.87 -12.14
CA SER A 125 -45.88 34.33 -11.07
C SER A 125 -46.72 33.45 -10.14
N ARG A 126 -46.54 32.13 -10.24
CA ARG A 126 -47.02 31.22 -9.18
C ARG A 126 -46.31 31.64 -7.88
N PRO A 127 -47.05 31.85 -6.78
CA PRO A 127 -46.40 32.09 -5.50
C PRO A 127 -45.44 30.92 -5.22
N PRO A 128 -44.20 31.19 -4.80
CA PRO A 128 -43.27 30.12 -4.46
C PRO A 128 -43.95 29.20 -3.43
N PRO A 129 -43.83 27.87 -3.58
CA PRO A 129 -44.33 26.96 -2.55
C PRO A 129 -43.72 27.42 -1.23
N VAL A 130 -44.59 27.65 -0.23
CA VAL A 130 -44.17 27.94 1.14
C VAL A 130 -43.37 26.74 1.60
N VAL A 131 -42.04 26.82 1.47
CA VAL A 131 -41.12 25.83 2.01
C VAL A 131 -41.37 25.88 3.52
N PRO A 132 -41.88 24.81 4.15
CA PRO A 132 -42.03 24.80 5.60
C PRO A 132 -40.67 25.15 6.20
N PRO A 133 -40.62 26.03 7.22
CA PRO A 133 -39.35 26.45 7.82
C PRO A 133 -38.54 25.20 8.11
N THR A 134 -37.44 25.04 7.39
CA THR A 134 -36.52 23.92 7.54
C THR A 134 -36.16 23.90 9.00
N ALA A 135 -36.75 22.97 9.75
CA ALA A 135 -36.51 22.84 11.17
C ALA A 135 -35.00 22.78 11.32
N LEU A 136 -34.41 23.79 11.98
CA LEU A 136 -32.97 23.88 12.24
C LEU A 136 -32.57 22.53 12.85
N ARG A 137 -31.98 21.67 12.02
CA ARG A 137 -31.57 20.34 12.43
C ARG A 137 -30.50 20.60 13.48
N ALA A 138 -30.79 20.24 14.73
CA ALA A 138 -29.85 20.42 15.82
C ALA A 138 -28.50 19.84 15.37
N PRO A 139 -27.38 20.56 15.60
CA PRO A 139 -26.07 20.09 15.18
C PRO A 139 -25.86 18.69 15.77
N THR A 140 -25.66 17.70 14.89
CA THR A 140 -25.27 16.35 15.31
C THR A 140 -23.99 16.48 16.13
N PRO A 141 -23.91 15.85 17.31
CA PRO A 141 -22.70 15.92 18.12
C PRO A 141 -21.50 15.50 17.27
N GLU A 142 -20.45 16.32 17.27
CA GLU A 142 -19.23 16.03 16.52
C GLU A 142 -18.62 14.75 17.06
N SER A 143 -18.44 13.77 16.19
CA SER A 143 -17.76 12.52 16.53
C SER A 143 -16.27 12.80 16.70
N LEU A 144 -15.74 12.54 17.89
CA LEU A 144 -14.30 12.58 18.15
C LEU A 144 -13.63 11.30 17.67
N SER A 145 -12.44 11.45 17.12
CA SER A 145 -11.57 10.35 16.68
C SER A 145 -10.77 9.85 17.88
N ARG A 146 -10.60 8.53 17.98
CA ARG A 146 -9.72 7.92 18.98
C ARG A 146 -8.28 8.04 18.50
N ALA A 147 -7.40 8.58 19.35
CA ALA A 147 -5.95 8.62 19.13
C ALA A 147 -5.26 7.78 20.20
N GLU A 148 -4.27 6.95 19.85
CA GLU A 148 -3.55 6.12 20.83
C GLU A 148 -2.05 6.06 20.52
N LEU A 149 -1.23 6.08 21.57
CA LEU A 149 0.20 5.78 21.46
C LEU A 149 0.39 4.26 21.29
N VAL A 150 0.92 3.84 20.15
CA VAL A 150 1.10 2.43 19.78
C VAL A 150 2.55 1.96 19.84
N LEU A 151 3.50 2.91 19.82
CA LEU A 151 4.92 2.64 19.98
C LEU A 151 5.60 3.82 20.69
N ALA A 152 6.49 3.50 21.62
CA ALA A 152 7.35 4.44 22.32
C ALA A 152 8.72 3.78 22.52
N ALA A 153 9.77 4.29 21.88
CA ALA A 153 11.13 3.78 21.98
C ALA A 153 12.07 4.89 22.45
N GLY A 154 13.00 4.57 23.34
CA GLY A 154 13.88 5.54 23.97
C GLY A 154 13.13 6.50 24.90
N GLU A 155 13.50 7.77 24.84
CA GLU A 155 12.84 8.83 25.60
C GLU A 155 11.58 9.28 24.85
N ALA A 156 10.41 8.88 25.33
CA ALA A 156 9.12 9.33 24.83
C ALA A 156 8.17 9.61 25.98
N GLU A 157 7.47 10.75 25.93
CA GLU A 157 6.58 11.21 26.99
C GLU A 157 5.30 11.80 26.40
N VAL A 158 4.22 11.74 27.17
CA VAL A 158 2.93 12.39 26.87
C VAL A 158 2.64 13.37 28.00
N THR A 159 2.52 14.66 27.66
CA THR A 159 2.24 15.76 28.60
C THR A 159 3.23 15.76 29.78
N GLY A 160 4.52 15.55 29.49
CA GLY A 160 5.61 15.51 30.47
C GLY A 160 5.60 14.30 31.40
N ARG A 161 4.80 13.27 31.09
CA ARG A 161 4.74 12.01 31.84
C ARG A 161 5.13 10.87 30.92
N ARG A 162 5.89 9.90 31.44
CA ARG A 162 6.09 8.61 30.76
C ARG A 162 4.76 7.86 30.77
N THR A 163 4.02 7.96 29.69
CA THR A 163 2.75 7.25 29.49
C THR A 163 3.03 5.95 28.74
N GLY A 164 2.40 4.87 29.21
CA GLY A 164 2.58 3.56 28.61
C GLY A 164 1.77 3.38 27.33
N VAL A 165 2.31 2.62 26.39
CA VAL A 165 1.59 2.22 25.17
C VAL A 165 0.30 1.47 25.52
N GLY A 166 -0.79 1.82 24.84
CA GLY A 166 -2.10 1.17 25.00
C GLY A 166 -2.82 1.42 26.33
N GLN A 167 -2.38 2.38 27.17
CA GLN A 167 -3.02 2.62 28.47
C GLN A 167 -4.25 3.52 28.40
N ASN A 168 -4.16 4.66 27.72
CA ASN A 168 -5.26 5.63 27.58
C ASN A 168 -5.26 6.22 26.18
N PRO A 169 -6.44 6.50 25.61
CA PRO A 169 -6.53 7.30 24.39
C PRO A 169 -6.02 8.71 24.67
N LEU A 170 -5.31 9.26 23.70
CA LEU A 170 -4.79 10.61 23.74
C LEU A 170 -5.92 11.62 23.50
N GLY A 171 -5.90 12.71 24.25
CA GLY A 171 -6.90 13.79 24.20
C GLY A 171 -6.42 15.02 23.40
N GLU A 172 -7.37 15.88 23.02
CA GLU A 172 -7.05 17.22 22.52
C GLU A 172 -6.27 18.01 23.59
N GLY A 173 -5.25 18.76 23.15
CA GLY A 173 -4.33 19.51 23.98
C GLY A 173 -3.13 18.71 24.49
N GLU A 174 -3.16 17.38 24.47
CA GLU A 174 -2.03 16.57 24.89
C GLU A 174 -0.84 16.71 23.95
N THR A 175 0.37 16.56 24.51
CA THR A 175 1.62 16.76 23.80
C THR A 175 2.49 15.51 23.88
N VAL A 176 2.88 14.95 22.74
CA VAL A 176 3.82 13.83 22.65
C VAL A 176 5.22 14.36 22.35
N THR A 177 6.17 14.07 23.22
CA THR A 177 7.58 14.48 23.07
C THR A 177 8.47 13.27 22.91
N THR A 178 9.56 13.43 22.16
CA THR A 178 10.62 12.43 21.99
C THR A 178 11.99 13.08 22.23
N GLY A 179 12.90 12.34 22.89
CA GLY A 179 14.32 12.66 23.01
C GLY A 179 15.12 11.99 21.88
N GLU A 180 16.13 11.20 22.20
CA GLU A 180 16.86 10.34 21.23
C GLU A 180 16.02 9.16 20.67
N GLY A 181 14.74 9.13 21.05
CA GLY A 181 13.80 8.06 20.78
C GLY A 181 12.92 8.25 19.55
N ARG A 182 11.87 7.44 19.48
CA ARG A 182 10.77 7.59 18.51
C ARG A 182 9.44 7.22 19.15
N ALA A 183 8.37 7.77 18.62
CA ALA A 183 7.01 7.44 19.06
C ALA A 183 6.11 7.28 17.83
N CYS A 184 5.13 6.37 17.88
CA CYS A 184 4.08 6.32 16.87
C CYS A 184 2.72 6.31 17.54
N LEU A 185 1.78 7.04 16.94
CA LEU A 185 0.38 7.08 17.31
C LEU A 185 -0.51 6.61 16.15
N THR A 186 -1.61 5.94 16.49
CA THR A 186 -2.69 5.61 15.56
C THR A 186 -3.88 6.52 15.87
N ILE A 187 -4.56 7.01 14.83
CA ILE A 187 -5.79 7.81 14.94
C ILE A 187 -6.83 7.23 14.00
N ASP A 188 -8.02 6.96 14.54
CA ASP A 188 -9.10 6.39 13.76
C ASP A 188 -9.77 7.41 12.81
N PRO A 189 -10.22 6.99 11.61
CA PRO A 189 -9.88 5.75 10.94
C PRO A 189 -8.54 5.84 10.16
N GLY A 190 -7.63 4.92 10.47
CA GLY A 190 -6.51 4.55 9.58
C GLY A 190 -5.49 5.66 9.30
N ILE A 191 -5.18 6.47 10.30
CA ILE A 191 -4.10 7.46 10.28
C ILE A 191 -3.02 6.98 11.24
N ASP A 192 -1.79 6.89 10.77
CA ASP A 192 -0.63 6.63 11.63
C ASP A 192 0.30 7.84 11.57
N VAL A 193 0.81 8.29 12.72
CA VAL A 193 1.78 9.37 12.80
C VAL A 193 2.98 8.92 13.63
N CYS A 194 4.15 8.89 13.02
CA CYS A 194 5.40 8.52 13.66
C CYS A 194 6.32 9.74 13.80
N LEU A 195 6.85 9.91 15.00
CA LEU A 195 7.72 11.00 15.42
C LEU A 195 9.16 10.49 15.43
N GLY A 196 10.05 11.22 14.75
CA GLY A 196 11.50 11.01 14.85
C GLY A 196 12.07 11.56 16.15
N ALA A 197 13.39 11.47 16.32
CA ALA A 197 14.07 12.02 17.49
C ALA A 197 13.83 13.54 17.65
N HIS A 198 13.86 14.01 18.88
CA HIS A 198 13.71 15.41 19.29
C HIS A 198 12.45 16.09 18.76
N THR A 199 11.36 15.33 18.62
CA THR A 199 10.09 15.82 18.10
C THR A 199 9.13 16.16 19.24
N THR A 200 8.43 17.28 19.11
CA THR A 200 7.28 17.64 19.95
C THR A 200 6.06 17.79 19.05
N LEU A 201 5.00 17.03 19.35
CA LEU A 201 3.73 17.03 18.64
C LEU A 201 2.58 17.32 19.61
N GLN A 202 1.73 18.30 19.33
CA GLN A 202 0.51 18.57 20.08
C GLN A 202 -0.74 18.13 19.30
N LEU A 203 -1.69 17.49 19.97
CA LEU A 203 -2.98 17.10 19.40
C LEU A 203 -3.94 18.30 19.46
N GLU A 204 -4.02 19.09 18.40
CA GLU A 204 -4.81 20.33 18.40
C GLU A 204 -6.31 20.07 18.24
N SER A 205 -6.71 19.15 17.35
CA SER A 205 -8.08 18.69 17.24
C SER A 205 -8.18 17.23 16.77
N LEU A 206 -9.11 16.49 17.35
CA LEU A 206 -9.44 15.10 17.01
C LEU A 206 -10.85 14.97 16.43
N ALA A 207 -11.51 16.07 16.07
CA ALA A 207 -12.80 16.03 15.38
C ALA A 207 -12.69 15.19 14.08
N ALA A 208 -13.55 14.19 13.89
CA ALA A 208 -13.44 13.26 12.76
C ALA A 208 -13.47 13.95 11.38
N ALA A 209 -14.15 15.10 11.28
CA ALA A 209 -14.18 15.91 10.07
C ALA A 209 -12.87 16.66 9.79
N SER A 210 -12.08 16.99 10.82
CA SER A 210 -10.88 17.83 10.70
C SER A 210 -9.89 17.50 11.82
N ILE A 211 -9.11 16.42 11.63
CA ILE A 211 -8.05 16.05 12.57
C ILE A 211 -6.84 16.96 12.32
N ARG A 212 -6.33 17.62 13.37
CA ARG A 212 -5.23 18.57 13.30
C ARG A 212 -4.19 18.26 14.35
N LEU A 213 -2.95 18.09 13.93
CA LEU A 213 -1.81 17.87 14.82
C LEU A 213 -0.76 18.93 14.55
N ARG A 214 -0.21 19.52 15.61
CA ARG A 214 0.79 20.58 15.52
C ARG A 214 2.18 20.04 15.81
N VAL A 215 3.08 20.14 14.85
CA VAL A 215 4.51 19.83 14.98
C VAL A 215 5.22 21.10 15.47
N GLU A 216 5.57 21.12 16.75
CA GLU A 216 6.26 22.27 17.35
C GLU A 216 7.75 22.28 17.00
N ARG A 217 8.37 21.10 16.93
CA ARG A 217 9.77 20.88 16.53
C ARG A 217 9.98 19.41 16.11
N GLY A 218 11.06 19.14 15.37
CA GLY A 218 11.47 17.79 14.98
C GLY A 218 10.79 17.31 13.70
N THR A 219 10.55 16.02 13.56
CA THR A 219 9.99 15.41 12.35
C THR A 219 8.80 14.51 12.68
N ALA A 220 7.65 14.77 12.05
CA ALA A 220 6.48 13.90 12.11
C ALA A 220 6.14 13.38 10.71
N LEU A 221 6.11 12.05 10.54
CA LEU A 221 5.65 11.37 9.34
C LEU A 221 4.21 10.89 9.55
N ALA A 222 3.30 11.27 8.68
CA ALA A 222 1.93 10.75 8.64
C ALA A 222 1.73 9.80 7.45
N THR A 223 1.05 8.68 7.71
CA THR A 223 0.57 7.73 6.70
C THR A 223 -0.93 7.58 6.83
N LEU A 224 -1.67 7.82 5.75
CA LEU A 224 -3.13 7.86 5.79
C LEU A 224 -3.77 6.92 4.79
N SER A 225 -4.78 6.20 5.25
CA SER A 225 -5.77 5.59 4.35
C SER A 225 -6.60 6.68 3.65
N ARG A 226 -7.18 6.34 2.48
CA ARG A 226 -8.06 7.27 1.75
C ARG A 226 -9.22 7.72 2.65
N ARG A 227 -9.36 9.04 2.80
CA ARG A 227 -10.35 9.68 3.66
C ARG A 227 -11.70 9.82 2.96
N ALA A 228 -12.78 9.76 3.72
CA ALA A 228 -14.12 10.04 3.19
C ALA A 228 -14.23 11.52 2.76
N PRO A 229 -15.05 11.85 1.74
CA PRO A 229 -15.31 13.24 1.37
C PRO A 229 -15.74 14.08 2.58
N GLY A 230 -15.21 15.29 2.71
CA GLY A 230 -15.49 16.18 3.84
C GLY A 230 -14.71 15.87 5.12
N SER A 231 -13.86 14.83 5.12
CA SER A 231 -12.92 14.57 6.21
C SER A 231 -11.50 14.95 5.80
N ALA A 232 -10.82 15.66 6.70
CA ALA A 232 -9.49 16.20 6.50
C ALA A 232 -8.53 15.76 7.61
N PHE A 233 -7.25 15.62 7.26
CA PHE A 233 -6.16 15.49 8.22
C PHE A 233 -5.05 16.47 7.85
N SER A 234 -4.55 17.19 8.85
CA SER A 234 -3.45 18.13 8.65
C SER A 234 -2.37 18.06 9.72
N LEU A 235 -1.12 18.08 9.29
CA LEU A 235 0.02 18.44 10.13
C LEU A 235 0.25 19.96 10.02
N LEU A 236 0.32 20.62 11.16
CA LEU A 236 0.46 22.07 11.29
C LEU A 236 1.83 22.41 11.89
N THR A 237 2.40 23.53 11.50
CA THR A 237 3.40 24.25 12.28
C THR A 237 2.81 25.60 12.70
N GLU A 238 3.63 26.53 13.19
CA GLU A 238 3.17 27.87 13.54
C GLU A 238 2.56 28.63 12.36
N ASN A 239 3.10 28.43 11.16
CA ASN A 239 2.83 29.24 9.98
C ASN A 239 2.56 28.42 8.71
N VAL A 240 2.62 27.09 8.78
CA VAL A 240 2.35 26.18 7.65
C VAL A 240 1.29 25.16 8.06
N ALA A 241 0.35 24.89 7.17
CA ALA A 241 -0.59 23.78 7.30
C ALA A 241 -0.44 22.87 6.07
N ALA A 242 -0.23 21.57 6.31
CA ALA A 242 -0.12 20.55 5.28
C ALA A 242 -1.36 19.63 5.36
N LEU A 243 -2.26 19.75 4.39
CA LEU A 243 -3.54 19.06 4.31
C LEU A 243 -3.46 17.86 3.34
N ALA A 244 -3.91 16.70 3.79
CA ALA A 244 -3.78 15.43 3.09
C ALA A 244 -5.09 14.64 2.97
N HIS A 245 -5.24 13.92 1.85
CA HIS A 245 -6.36 13.02 1.58
C HIS A 245 -5.87 11.62 1.13
N GLY A 246 -5.40 10.81 2.07
CA GLY A 246 -4.91 9.46 1.78
C GLY A 246 -3.51 9.45 1.15
N THR A 247 -2.52 9.93 1.90
CA THR A 247 -1.16 10.17 1.45
C THR A 247 -0.14 9.77 2.53
N THR A 248 1.12 9.68 2.12
CA THR A 248 2.26 9.49 3.01
C THR A 248 3.16 10.72 2.91
N TYR A 249 3.27 11.50 3.98
CA TYR A 249 4.02 12.75 3.97
C TYR A 249 4.59 13.09 5.35
N ALA A 250 5.66 13.87 5.38
CA ALA A 250 6.29 14.32 6.61
C ALA A 250 6.28 15.85 6.70
N VAL A 251 6.18 16.34 7.92
CA VAL A 251 6.47 17.72 8.28
C VAL A 251 7.67 17.72 9.21
N ARG A 252 8.71 18.47 8.83
CA ARG A 252 9.91 18.69 9.65
C ARG A 252 10.02 20.16 10.01
N ARG A 253 10.28 20.46 11.28
CA ARG A 253 10.48 21.81 11.78
C ARG A 253 11.79 21.90 12.58
N GLU A 254 12.68 22.77 12.14
CA GLU A 254 13.96 23.07 12.79
C GLU A 254 14.09 24.58 12.97
N GLY A 255 13.87 25.05 14.19
CA GLY A 255 13.71 26.48 14.47
C GLY A 255 12.51 27.06 13.71
N ASP A 256 12.81 28.04 12.85
CA ASP A 256 11.82 28.71 11.99
C ASP A 256 11.66 28.05 10.62
N GLU A 257 12.55 27.13 10.26
CA GLU A 257 12.49 26.41 9.00
C GLU A 257 11.43 25.29 9.10
N THR A 258 10.56 25.24 8.10
CA THR A 258 9.58 24.17 7.94
C THR A 258 9.73 23.50 6.58
N ASP A 259 9.80 22.18 6.58
CA ASP A 259 9.75 21.35 5.38
C ASP A 259 8.48 20.52 5.36
N VAL A 260 7.82 20.48 4.20
CA VAL A 260 6.77 19.50 3.92
C VAL A 260 7.28 18.59 2.80
N ILE A 261 7.41 17.30 3.10
CA ILE A 261 8.01 16.29 2.23
C ILE A 261 6.95 15.25 1.91
N VAL A 262 6.60 15.07 0.63
CA VAL A 262 5.55 14.13 0.21
C VAL A 262 6.20 12.89 -0.37
N VAL A 263 5.99 11.75 0.29
CA VAL A 263 6.52 10.45 -0.17
C VAL A 263 5.56 9.82 -1.17
N GLU A 264 4.25 9.86 -0.87
CA GLU A 264 3.20 9.30 -1.74
C GLU A 264 1.97 10.21 -1.75
N GLY A 265 1.34 10.36 -2.93
CA GLY A 265 0.13 11.16 -3.13
C GLY A 265 0.40 12.65 -3.34
N THR A 266 -0.55 13.51 -2.96
CA THR A 266 -0.45 14.97 -3.09
C THR A 266 -0.93 15.64 -1.81
N VAL A 267 -0.21 16.67 -1.38
CA VAL A 267 -0.52 17.45 -0.16
C VAL A 267 -0.76 18.90 -0.54
N GLU A 268 -1.85 19.47 -0.05
CA GLU A 268 -2.08 20.91 -0.12
C GLU A 268 -1.37 21.58 1.04
N VAL A 269 -0.41 22.45 0.72
CA VAL A 269 0.36 23.20 1.70
C VAL A 269 -0.06 24.65 1.65
N THR A 270 -0.52 25.17 2.78
CA THR A 270 -0.93 26.56 2.93
C THR A 270 -0.06 27.27 3.95
N ARG A 271 0.39 28.47 3.62
CA ARG A 271 1.13 29.37 4.52
C ARG A 271 0.39 30.69 4.60
N GLY A 272 -0.06 31.03 5.81
CA GLY A 272 -0.94 32.19 6.02
C GLY A 272 -2.23 32.12 5.18
N SER A 273 -2.75 33.27 4.78
CA SER A 273 -3.98 33.36 3.97
C SER A 273 -3.73 33.34 2.46
N SER A 274 -2.51 33.62 2.01
CA SER A 274 -2.22 33.99 0.61
C SER A 274 -1.44 32.93 -0.17
N GLU A 275 -0.60 32.11 0.48
CA GLU A 275 0.22 31.14 -0.23
C GLU A 275 -0.40 29.74 -0.11
N ARG A 276 -0.83 29.19 -1.25
CA ARG A 276 -1.30 27.81 -1.36
C ARG A 276 -0.53 27.09 -2.45
N ALA A 277 -0.09 25.88 -2.16
CA ALA A 277 0.76 25.08 -3.02
C ALA A 277 0.32 23.62 -2.96
N LEU A 278 0.07 23.00 -4.11
CA LEU A 278 0.01 21.55 -4.21
C LEU A 278 1.43 20.99 -4.36
N VAL A 279 1.75 20.00 -3.54
CA VAL A 279 3.04 19.29 -3.53
C VAL A 279 2.78 17.82 -3.82
N ASP A 280 3.32 17.34 -4.93
CA ASP A 280 3.16 15.96 -5.39
C ASP A 280 4.18 15.01 -4.75
N ALA A 281 3.97 13.71 -4.93
CA ALA A 281 4.86 12.65 -4.49
C ALA A 281 6.32 12.90 -4.93
N HIS A 282 7.25 12.45 -4.10
CA HIS A 282 8.69 12.60 -4.30
C HIS A 282 9.16 14.06 -4.37
N SER A 283 8.38 14.98 -3.80
CA SER A 283 8.69 16.41 -3.79
C SER A 283 8.67 16.97 -2.37
N ARG A 284 9.45 18.03 -2.16
CA ARG A 284 9.45 18.83 -0.94
C ARG A 284 9.15 20.29 -1.26
N VAL A 285 8.50 20.95 -0.32
CA VAL A 285 8.47 22.41 -0.23
C VAL A 285 9.10 22.82 1.09
N SER A 286 10.08 23.70 1.00
CA SER A 286 10.86 24.21 2.12
C SER A 286 10.54 25.68 2.35
N PHE A 287 10.43 26.02 3.61
CA PHE A 287 10.05 27.34 4.07
C PHE A 287 11.09 27.83 5.09
N PRO A 288 12.18 28.48 4.64
CA PRO A 288 13.35 28.77 5.49
C PRO A 288 13.06 29.73 6.66
N SER A 289 12.09 30.63 6.48
CA SER A 289 11.65 31.59 7.50
C SER A 289 10.19 31.98 7.26
N PRO A 290 9.52 32.65 8.21
CA PRO A 290 8.13 33.07 8.05
C PRO A 290 7.88 34.03 6.88
N SER A 291 8.89 34.81 6.49
CA SER A 291 8.80 35.83 5.42
C SER A 291 9.47 35.42 4.11
N ALA A 292 10.26 34.33 4.10
CA ALA A 292 10.91 33.85 2.88
C ALA A 292 9.92 33.18 1.93
N THR A 293 10.16 33.34 0.63
CA THR A 293 9.46 32.58 -0.42
C THR A 293 9.74 31.10 -0.29
N SER A 294 8.73 30.26 -0.53
CA SER A 294 8.90 28.82 -0.52
C SER A 294 9.81 28.33 -1.64
N VAL A 295 10.59 27.28 -1.36
CA VAL A 295 11.50 26.64 -2.31
C VAL A 295 11.02 25.22 -2.54
N ARG A 296 10.81 24.83 -3.80
CA ARG A 296 10.43 23.45 -4.17
C ARG A 296 11.64 22.68 -4.67
N ALA A 297 11.74 21.42 -4.27
CA ALA A 297 12.77 20.51 -4.74
C ALA A 297 12.26 19.06 -4.83
N VAL A 298 12.95 18.24 -5.61
CA VAL A 298 12.72 16.78 -5.65
C VAL A 298 13.41 16.13 -4.45
N VAL A 299 12.80 15.11 -3.88
CA VAL A 299 13.32 14.37 -2.73
C VAL A 299 14.21 13.23 -3.22
N GLY A 300 15.38 13.07 -2.60
CA GLY A 300 16.25 11.93 -2.90
C GLY A 300 15.75 10.64 -2.26
N ARG A 301 15.93 9.50 -2.94
CA ARG A 301 15.52 8.17 -2.42
C ARG A 301 16.06 7.84 -1.04
N SER A 302 17.25 8.33 -0.67
CA SER A 302 17.83 8.12 0.66
C SER A 302 17.11 8.90 1.76
N GLU A 303 16.60 10.10 1.45
CA GLU A 303 15.77 10.87 2.37
C GLU A 303 14.39 10.22 2.52
N GLU A 304 13.78 9.77 1.43
CA GLU A 304 12.52 9.00 1.48
C GLU A 304 12.66 7.72 2.29
N ALA A 305 13.73 6.96 2.08
CA ALA A 305 13.98 5.73 2.84
C ALA A 305 14.15 6.00 4.34
N ARG A 306 14.82 7.11 4.72
CA ARG A 306 14.94 7.53 6.13
C ARG A 306 13.60 7.92 6.73
N LEU A 307 12.75 8.62 5.97
CA LEU A 307 11.40 8.94 6.41
C LEU A 307 10.57 7.66 6.57
N LEU A 308 10.53 6.80 5.55
CA LEU A 308 9.79 5.54 5.59
C LEU A 308 10.28 4.61 6.72
N ALA A 309 11.54 4.67 7.11
CA ALA A 309 12.06 3.95 8.28
C ALA A 309 11.34 4.34 9.59
N LEU A 310 10.86 5.59 9.72
CA LEU A 310 10.02 5.99 10.86
C LEU A 310 8.72 5.20 10.94
N SER A 311 8.18 4.77 9.79
CA SER A 311 6.96 3.94 9.68
C SER A 311 7.23 2.43 9.60
N ALA A 312 8.49 2.00 9.74
CA ALA A 312 8.89 0.60 9.57
C ALA A 312 8.15 -0.35 10.53
N PRO A 313 8.04 -1.65 10.13
CA PRO A 313 6.80 -2.41 10.04
C PRO A 313 5.97 -2.37 11.31
N ARG A 314 4.65 -2.33 11.14
CA ARG A 314 3.64 -2.19 12.19
C ARG A 314 3.41 -3.54 12.90
N PRO A 315 4.03 -3.84 14.06
CA PRO A 315 3.67 -5.04 14.82
C PRO A 315 2.22 -5.02 15.31
N TRP A 316 1.53 -3.86 15.22
CA TRP A 316 0.16 -3.65 15.68
C TRP A 316 -0.94 -3.79 14.61
N SER A 317 -0.66 -4.35 13.43
CA SER A 317 -1.68 -4.53 12.38
C SER A 317 -2.62 -5.74 12.57
N GLY A 318 -2.55 -6.43 13.71
CA GLY A 318 -3.36 -7.62 14.02
C GLY A 318 -4.67 -7.27 14.74
N THR A 319 -5.65 -8.19 14.68
CA THR A 319 -6.95 -8.02 15.38
C THR A 319 -6.88 -8.32 16.88
N ALA A 320 -5.85 -9.03 17.31
CA ALA A 320 -5.61 -9.39 18.70
C ALA A 320 -4.24 -8.82 19.09
N LEU A 321 -4.22 -7.81 19.96
CA LEU A 321 -3.02 -7.06 20.34
C LEU A 321 -2.74 -7.24 21.82
N GLY A 322 -1.46 -7.40 22.18
CA GLY A 322 -0.93 -7.25 23.54
C GLY A 322 0.07 -6.10 23.60
N VAL A 323 0.53 -5.76 24.81
CA VAL A 323 1.58 -4.75 25.02
C VAL A 323 2.90 -5.46 25.29
N LEU A 324 3.93 -5.18 24.51
CA LEU A 324 5.30 -5.65 24.74
C LEU A 324 6.15 -4.51 25.30
N GLU A 325 6.75 -4.73 26.47
CA GLU A 325 7.63 -3.78 27.15
C GLU A 325 9.02 -4.37 27.31
N LEU A 326 10.02 -3.67 26.80
CA LEU A 326 11.43 -4.00 26.88
C LEU A 326 12.11 -2.94 27.74
N ALA A 327 12.59 -3.36 28.91
CA ALA A 327 13.21 -2.45 29.87
C ALA A 327 14.57 -1.92 29.36
N ALA A 328 14.91 -0.68 29.70
CA ALA A 328 16.26 -0.17 29.51
C ALA A 328 17.24 -0.83 30.48
N PRO A 329 18.50 -1.06 30.08
CA PRO A 329 19.54 -1.48 31.02
C PRO A 329 19.86 -0.36 32.01
N LEU A 330 20.46 -0.70 33.14
CA LEU A 330 20.92 0.28 34.13
C LEU A 330 22.05 1.18 33.61
N SER A 331 22.77 0.74 32.59
CA SER A 331 23.91 1.45 32.02
C SER A 331 24.15 1.04 30.56
N GLY A 332 24.56 2.00 29.74
CA GLY A 332 24.88 1.80 28.31
C GLY A 332 23.68 1.97 27.37
N SER A 333 23.98 2.17 26.09
CA SER A 333 22.97 2.20 25.02
C SER A 333 22.71 0.77 24.54
N LEU A 334 21.46 0.35 24.60
CA LEU A 334 21.00 -0.94 24.13
C LEU A 334 19.81 -0.73 23.20
N PHE A 335 19.81 -1.49 22.12
CA PHE A 335 18.77 -1.48 21.11
C PHE A 335 18.05 -2.81 21.11
N ALA A 336 16.76 -2.78 20.77
CA ALA A 336 15.96 -3.98 20.61
C ALA A 336 15.20 -3.94 19.29
N SER A 337 15.09 -5.10 18.65
CA SER A 337 14.30 -5.33 17.45
C SER A 337 13.24 -6.39 17.76
N ILE A 338 12.06 -6.22 17.17
CA ILE A 338 10.97 -7.18 17.27
C ILE A 338 10.84 -7.85 15.90
N ASP A 339 10.93 -9.16 15.90
CA ASP A 339 11.04 -10.04 14.75
C ASP A 339 12.25 -9.75 13.87
N GLU A 340 12.00 -9.13 12.72
CA GLU A 340 13.00 -8.64 11.77
C GLU A 340 12.82 -7.13 11.52
N GLY A 341 12.17 -6.46 12.46
CA GLY A 341 12.04 -5.01 12.46
C GLY A 341 13.37 -4.31 12.71
N GLU A 342 13.31 -2.99 12.62
CA GLU A 342 14.42 -2.11 12.94
C GLU A 342 14.83 -2.24 14.42
N SER A 343 16.12 -2.06 14.70
CA SER A 343 16.63 -1.96 16.07
C SER A 343 16.33 -0.58 16.64
N LEU A 344 15.54 -0.54 17.72
CA LEU A 344 15.07 0.69 18.35
C LEU A 344 15.74 0.89 19.71
N PRO A 345 15.98 2.15 20.13
CA PRO A 345 16.56 2.43 21.43
C PRO A 345 15.61 2.00 22.56
N LEU A 346 16.20 1.57 23.68
CA LEU A 346 15.46 1.23 24.89
C LEU A 346 15.33 2.43 25.84
N PRO A 347 14.27 2.51 26.68
CA PRO A 347 13.20 1.52 26.83
C PRO A 347 12.30 1.46 25.60
N LEU A 348 11.75 0.29 25.27
CA LEU A 348 10.82 0.12 24.15
C LEU A 348 9.48 -0.40 24.68
N GLN A 349 8.39 0.28 24.35
CA GLN A 349 7.04 -0.20 24.53
C GLN A 349 6.34 -0.20 23.18
N THR A 350 5.59 -1.25 22.85
CA THR A 350 4.81 -1.29 21.60
C THR A 350 3.60 -2.19 21.75
N LEU A 351 2.56 -1.91 20.96
CA LEU A 351 1.54 -2.90 20.66
C LEU A 351 2.13 -3.94 19.72
N ALA A 352 1.86 -5.21 20.01
CA ALA A 352 2.28 -6.33 19.19
C ALA A 352 1.10 -7.31 19.02
N SER A 353 0.98 -7.92 17.85
CA SER A 353 0.03 -9.00 17.61
C SER A 353 0.19 -10.12 18.64
N ALA A 354 -0.89 -10.80 19.02
CA ALA A 354 -0.77 -12.00 19.83
C ALA A 354 0.00 -13.09 19.07
N GLY A 355 0.92 -13.79 19.74
CA GLY A 355 1.77 -14.83 19.18
C GLY A 355 3.20 -14.80 19.69
N THR A 356 4.05 -15.66 19.11
CA THR A 356 5.48 -15.73 19.45
C THR A 356 6.28 -14.76 18.58
N HIS A 357 6.99 -13.84 19.22
CA HIS A 357 7.86 -12.85 18.61
C HIS A 357 9.33 -13.12 18.90
N ARG A 358 10.20 -12.82 17.93
CA ARG A 358 11.65 -12.91 18.08
C ARG A 358 12.20 -11.56 18.52
N ILE A 359 12.72 -11.45 19.74
CA ILE A 359 13.26 -10.20 20.26
C ILE A 359 14.78 -10.23 20.15
N GLY A 360 15.34 -9.43 19.24
CA GLY A 360 16.78 -9.27 19.07
C GLY A 360 17.29 -8.09 19.87
N TRP A 361 18.26 -8.28 20.75
CA TRP A 361 18.94 -7.21 21.49
C TRP A 361 20.31 -6.95 20.87
N ARG A 362 20.71 -5.69 20.77
CA ARG A 362 22.02 -5.27 20.26
C ARG A 362 22.61 -4.19 21.16
N ASP A 363 23.80 -4.42 21.71
CA ASP A 363 24.51 -3.41 22.48
C ASP A 363 25.28 -2.42 21.59
N ALA A 364 25.85 -1.38 22.21
CA ALA A 364 26.66 -0.38 21.51
C ALA A 364 27.93 -0.96 20.87
N GLY A 365 28.42 -2.12 21.35
CA GLY A 365 29.55 -2.85 20.77
C GLY A 365 29.17 -3.75 19.58
N GLY A 366 27.87 -3.83 19.25
CA GLY A 366 27.34 -4.69 18.20
C GLY A 366 27.15 -6.16 18.61
N ALA A 367 27.29 -6.50 19.89
CA ALA A 367 26.97 -7.83 20.36
C ALA A 367 25.46 -8.06 20.30
N GLU A 368 25.05 -9.15 19.67
CA GLU A 368 23.65 -9.50 19.47
C GLU A 368 23.24 -10.68 20.35
N SER A 369 22.03 -10.61 20.90
CA SER A 369 21.37 -11.75 21.51
C SER A 369 19.93 -11.81 21.05
N THR A 370 19.31 -12.98 21.14
CA THR A 370 17.92 -13.16 20.68
C THR A 370 17.16 -13.99 21.70
N VAL A 371 15.95 -13.57 22.01
CA VAL A 371 15.01 -14.33 22.84
C VAL A 371 13.68 -14.46 22.12
N TRP A 372 12.95 -15.54 22.36
CA TRP A 372 11.56 -15.65 21.90
C TRP A 372 10.63 -15.25 23.02
N ALA A 373 9.59 -14.47 22.70
CA ALA A 373 8.61 -14.01 23.66
C ALA A 373 7.21 -14.25 23.13
N GLU A 374 6.36 -14.87 23.95
CA GLU A 374 4.94 -14.98 23.67
C GLU A 374 4.21 -13.71 24.14
N VAL A 375 3.46 -13.10 23.24
CA VAL A 375 2.56 -11.97 23.50
C VAL A 375 1.14 -12.51 23.47
N VAL A 376 0.39 -12.30 24.55
CA VAL A 376 -1.02 -12.71 24.66
C VAL A 376 -1.91 -11.50 24.44
N ALA A 377 -3.04 -11.70 23.76
CA ALA A 377 -3.99 -10.63 23.47
C ALA A 377 -4.54 -10.00 24.76
N GLY A 378 -4.50 -8.68 24.85
CA GLY A 378 -4.93 -7.90 26.02
C GLY A 378 -3.96 -7.92 27.20
N GLU A 379 -2.88 -8.72 27.15
CA GLU A 379 -1.91 -8.81 28.24
C GLU A 379 -0.68 -7.92 27.97
N ARG A 380 0.00 -7.57 29.07
CA ARG A 380 1.29 -6.87 29.03
C ARG A 380 2.42 -7.87 29.31
N ARG A 381 3.33 -8.00 28.35
CA ARG A 381 4.55 -8.81 28.47
C ARG A 381 5.75 -7.89 28.71
N SER A 382 6.39 -8.00 29.86
CA SER A 382 7.63 -7.27 30.15
C SER A 382 8.85 -8.20 30.03
N LEU A 383 9.89 -7.73 29.35
CA LEU A 383 11.17 -8.41 29.17
C LEU A 383 12.31 -7.49 29.61
N THR A 384 13.27 -8.07 30.35
CA THR A 384 14.54 -7.42 30.65
C THR A 384 15.61 -7.90 29.67
N PRO A 385 16.54 -7.02 29.27
CA PRO A 385 17.63 -7.43 28.42
C PRO A 385 18.52 -8.46 29.13
N PRO A 386 19.03 -9.46 28.42
CA PRO A 386 19.97 -10.42 29.01
C PRO A 386 21.26 -9.70 29.42
N PRO A 387 21.90 -10.10 30.53
CA PRO A 387 23.15 -9.49 30.98
C PRO A 387 24.25 -9.60 29.92
N VAL A 388 24.74 -8.43 29.46
CA VAL A 388 25.82 -8.31 28.47
C VAL A 388 27.07 -9.05 28.99
N GLY A 389 27.64 -9.94 28.18
CA GLY A 389 28.82 -10.72 28.57
C GLY A 389 28.52 -12.03 29.30
N SER A 390 27.26 -12.34 29.59
CA SER A 390 26.88 -13.75 29.71
C SER A 390 27.00 -14.34 28.32
N ALA A 391 28.18 -14.93 28.01
CA ALA A 391 28.33 -15.85 26.89
C ALA A 391 27.05 -16.67 26.86
N PRO A 392 26.32 -16.74 25.73
CA PRO A 392 25.00 -17.32 25.70
C PRO A 392 25.13 -18.66 26.39
N ALA A 393 24.68 -18.72 27.65
CA ALA A 393 24.30 -19.97 28.24
C ALA A 393 23.32 -20.40 27.17
N ALA A 394 23.71 -21.43 26.42
CA ALA A 394 22.80 -22.11 25.54
C ALA A 394 21.71 -22.54 26.51
N ALA A 395 20.76 -21.64 26.75
CA ALA A 395 19.44 -21.94 27.15
C ALA A 395 19.11 -22.92 26.06
N ALA A 396 19.22 -24.18 26.42
CA ALA A 396 18.47 -25.22 25.80
C ALA A 396 17.04 -24.69 25.91
N ILE A 397 16.65 -23.86 24.94
CA ILE A 397 15.40 -24.05 24.26
C ILE A 397 15.39 -25.57 24.15
N PRO A 398 14.45 -26.28 24.80
CA PRO A 398 14.14 -27.62 24.34
C PRO A 398 14.13 -27.45 22.83
N ALA A 399 14.95 -28.19 22.10
CA ALA A 399 14.91 -28.16 20.65
C ALA A 399 13.58 -28.79 20.23
N GLU A 400 12.46 -28.16 20.63
CA GLU A 400 11.17 -28.32 20.06
C GLU A 400 11.38 -27.82 18.65
N ASN A 401 11.58 -28.81 17.79
CA ASN A 401 11.60 -28.62 16.37
C ASN A 401 10.45 -27.67 16.02
N PRO A 402 10.72 -26.60 15.25
CA PRO A 402 9.74 -25.56 14.98
C PRO A 402 8.48 -26.19 14.41
N SER A 403 7.34 -25.98 15.06
CA SER A 403 6.06 -26.63 14.70
C SER A 403 5.74 -26.48 13.20
N PRO A 404 4.95 -27.40 12.60
CA PRO A 404 4.58 -27.31 11.19
C PRO A 404 4.05 -25.94 10.77
N GLY A 405 3.19 -25.34 11.60
CA GLY A 405 2.62 -24.02 11.36
C GLY A 405 3.67 -22.90 11.37
N SER A 406 4.66 -22.96 12.28
CA SER A 406 5.73 -21.96 12.35
C SER A 406 6.63 -21.97 11.11
N LEU A 407 7.01 -23.16 10.60
CA LEU A 407 7.79 -23.29 9.37
C LEU A 407 7.01 -22.81 8.14
N LEU A 408 5.72 -23.12 8.07
CA LEU A 408 4.84 -22.62 7.01
C LEU A 408 4.73 -21.09 7.03
N GLN A 409 4.59 -20.48 8.21
CA GLN A 409 4.52 -19.02 8.36
C GLN A 409 5.85 -18.35 7.98
N LEU A 410 6.98 -18.91 8.43
CA LEU A 410 8.32 -18.46 8.03
C LEU A 410 8.49 -18.48 6.51
N ALA A 411 8.09 -19.58 5.85
CA ALA A 411 8.20 -19.71 4.40
C ALA A 411 7.33 -18.68 3.65
N ARG A 412 6.11 -18.40 4.15
CA ARG A 412 5.23 -17.37 3.58
C ARG A 412 5.82 -15.97 3.71
N ARG A 413 6.50 -15.65 4.82
CA ARG A 413 7.23 -14.38 4.97
C ARG A 413 8.34 -14.23 3.92
N GLU A 414 9.09 -15.28 3.64
CA GLU A 414 10.11 -15.25 2.60
C GLU A 414 9.51 -15.03 1.20
N LEU A 415 8.33 -15.59 0.91
CA LEU A 415 7.61 -15.27 -0.33
C LEU A 415 7.19 -13.80 -0.40
N ALA A 416 6.67 -13.23 0.69
CA ALA A 416 6.30 -11.82 0.76
C ALA A 416 7.49 -10.88 0.51
N ARG A 417 8.71 -11.34 0.82
CA ARG A 417 9.98 -10.62 0.56
C ARG A 417 10.58 -10.88 -0.81
N SER A 418 9.83 -11.50 -1.73
CA SER A 418 10.31 -11.90 -3.05
C SER A 418 11.56 -12.80 -2.99
N ARG A 419 11.66 -13.66 -1.95
CA ARG A 419 12.75 -14.61 -1.71
C ARG A 419 12.28 -16.07 -1.92
N PRO A 420 11.95 -16.46 -3.16
CA PRO A 420 11.32 -17.76 -3.44
C PRO A 420 12.23 -18.95 -3.15
N ARG A 421 13.57 -18.78 -3.21
CA ARG A 421 14.53 -19.85 -2.91
C ARG A 421 14.56 -20.17 -1.42
N GLN A 422 14.55 -19.16 -0.57
CA GLN A 422 14.54 -19.31 0.89
C GLN A 422 13.21 -19.95 1.36
N ALA A 423 12.09 -19.50 0.78
CA ALA A 423 10.79 -20.11 1.03
C ALA A 423 10.78 -21.61 0.67
N LEU A 424 11.38 -21.98 -0.47
CA LEU A 424 11.49 -23.38 -0.89
C LEU A 424 12.30 -24.22 0.11
N THR A 425 13.42 -23.70 0.63
CA THR A 425 14.21 -24.37 1.68
C THR A 425 13.38 -24.64 2.94
N LEU A 426 12.59 -23.66 3.38
CA LEU A 426 11.72 -23.79 4.56
C LEU A 426 10.59 -24.80 4.33
N TYR A 427 10.04 -24.86 3.11
CA TYR A 427 9.07 -25.89 2.74
C TYR A 427 9.69 -27.29 2.67
N GLU A 428 10.93 -27.42 2.19
CA GLU A 428 11.65 -28.69 2.24
C GLU A 428 11.91 -29.13 3.68
N GLN A 429 12.29 -28.20 4.57
CA GLN A 429 12.45 -28.46 6.00
C GLN A 429 11.13 -28.90 6.64
N LEU A 430 10.03 -28.21 6.37
CA LEU A 430 8.68 -28.58 6.84
C LEU A 430 8.33 -30.02 6.44
N ARG A 431 8.56 -30.40 5.18
CA ARG A 431 8.26 -31.75 4.70
C ARG A 431 9.19 -32.81 5.26
N ALA A 432 10.46 -32.48 5.51
CA ALA A 432 11.41 -33.40 6.11
C ALA A 432 11.10 -33.65 7.60
N ALA A 433 10.78 -32.60 8.35
CA ALA A 433 10.52 -32.68 9.78
C ALA A 433 9.11 -33.20 10.10
N TYR A 434 8.11 -32.91 9.25
CA TYR A 434 6.70 -33.23 9.51
C TYR A 434 5.99 -33.87 8.31
N PRO A 435 6.47 -35.01 7.79
CA PRO A 435 5.96 -35.58 6.53
C PRO A 435 4.45 -35.92 6.55
N ALA A 436 3.88 -36.19 7.73
CA ALA A 436 2.47 -36.55 7.90
C ALA A 436 1.53 -35.36 8.14
N SER A 437 2.04 -34.13 8.31
CA SER A 437 1.20 -32.97 8.61
C SER A 437 0.38 -32.51 7.40
N ALA A 438 -0.77 -31.89 7.65
CA ALA A 438 -1.61 -31.33 6.59
C ALA A 438 -0.88 -30.21 5.83
N GLU A 439 -0.07 -29.42 6.55
CA GLU A 439 0.79 -28.37 6.01
C GLU A 439 1.84 -28.94 5.04
N ALA A 440 2.54 -30.02 5.43
CA ALA A 440 3.55 -30.66 4.59
C ALA A 440 2.98 -31.30 3.32
N ARG A 441 1.69 -31.68 3.34
CA ARG A 441 0.99 -32.16 2.15
C ARG A 441 0.57 -31.00 1.25
N THR A 442 -0.14 -30.03 1.79
CA THR A 442 -0.68 -28.88 1.01
C THR A 442 0.41 -28.05 0.34
N VAL A 443 1.59 -27.94 0.98
CA VAL A 443 2.71 -27.16 0.45
C VAL A 443 3.31 -27.71 -0.84
N LEU A 444 3.10 -28.99 -1.17
CA LEU A 444 3.59 -29.60 -2.42
C LEU A 444 3.14 -28.82 -3.66
N VAL A 445 1.90 -28.34 -3.68
CA VAL A 445 1.37 -27.55 -4.81
C VAL A 445 2.07 -26.20 -4.90
N THR A 446 2.30 -25.52 -3.77
CA THR A 446 3.04 -24.26 -3.72
C THR A 446 4.50 -24.44 -4.14
N MET A 447 5.18 -25.49 -3.65
CA MET A 447 6.54 -25.83 -4.08
C MET A 447 6.61 -26.10 -5.58
N GLY A 448 5.62 -26.83 -6.13
CA GLY A 448 5.54 -27.08 -7.57
C GLY A 448 5.42 -25.80 -8.40
N LYS A 449 4.60 -24.84 -7.95
CA LYS A 449 4.47 -23.53 -8.61
C LYS A 449 5.79 -22.74 -8.55
N LEU A 450 6.40 -22.62 -7.38
CA LEU A 450 7.67 -21.91 -7.22
C LEU A 450 8.79 -22.52 -8.07
N GLU A 451 8.85 -23.85 -8.17
CA GLU A 451 9.85 -24.53 -8.99
C GLU A 451 9.61 -24.30 -10.49
N LEU A 452 8.36 -24.16 -10.94
CA LEU A 452 8.07 -23.74 -12.33
C LEU A 452 8.57 -22.32 -12.59
N ASP A 453 8.28 -21.39 -11.68
CA ASP A 453 8.67 -19.99 -11.81
C ASP A 453 10.21 -19.84 -11.81
N LEU A 454 10.91 -20.75 -11.13
CA LEU A 454 12.37 -20.85 -11.12
C LEU A 454 12.95 -21.66 -12.30
N GLY A 455 12.13 -22.10 -13.26
CA GLY A 455 12.56 -22.88 -14.43
C GLY A 455 12.95 -24.33 -14.13
N ARG A 456 12.62 -24.85 -12.96
CA ARG A 456 12.93 -26.23 -12.50
C ARG A 456 11.78 -27.19 -12.76
N SER A 457 11.32 -27.25 -14.01
CA SER A 457 10.12 -27.95 -14.44
C SER A 457 10.06 -29.43 -14.04
N GLN A 458 11.21 -30.13 -14.04
CA GLN A 458 11.27 -31.54 -13.63
C GLN A 458 11.00 -31.72 -12.13
N ARG A 459 11.55 -30.82 -11.27
CA ARG A 459 11.27 -30.85 -9.83
C ARG A 459 9.80 -30.51 -9.58
N ALA A 460 9.29 -29.50 -10.27
CA ALA A 460 7.89 -29.11 -10.18
C ALA A 460 6.94 -30.26 -10.50
N LEU A 461 7.17 -30.97 -11.62
CA LEU A 461 6.40 -32.14 -12.01
C LEU A 461 6.34 -33.18 -10.87
N GLY A 462 7.51 -33.52 -10.30
CA GLY A 462 7.58 -34.45 -9.17
C GLY A 462 6.81 -33.98 -7.93
N ARG A 463 6.75 -32.66 -7.66
CA ARG A 463 5.95 -32.12 -6.54
C ARG A 463 4.44 -32.27 -6.80
N PHE A 464 3.97 -31.94 -8.01
CA PHE A 464 2.56 -32.09 -8.36
C PHE A 464 2.13 -33.56 -8.36
N GLU A 465 2.95 -34.46 -8.90
CA GLU A 465 2.67 -35.90 -8.88
C GLU A 465 2.68 -36.47 -7.46
N ALA A 466 3.56 -35.99 -6.58
CA ALA A 466 3.52 -36.35 -5.17
C ALA A 466 2.20 -35.94 -4.51
N TYR A 467 1.68 -34.74 -4.78
CA TYR A 467 0.40 -34.29 -4.24
C TYR A 467 -0.77 -35.12 -4.79
N LEU A 468 -0.77 -35.40 -6.09
CA LEU A 468 -1.84 -36.14 -6.77
C LEU A 468 -1.94 -37.60 -6.33
N ARG A 469 -0.87 -38.21 -5.80
CA ARG A 469 -0.92 -39.56 -5.25
C ARG A 469 -1.76 -39.65 -3.98
N ASP A 470 -1.67 -38.64 -3.12
CA ASP A 470 -2.38 -38.62 -1.83
C ASP A 470 -3.75 -37.93 -1.93
N GLY A 471 -3.93 -37.07 -2.95
CA GLY A 471 -5.13 -36.28 -3.15
C GLY A 471 -5.30 -35.14 -2.12
N GLY A 472 -6.36 -34.35 -2.31
CA GLY A 472 -6.71 -33.25 -1.40
C GLY A 472 -7.50 -32.14 -2.08
N ALA A 473 -7.74 -31.04 -1.35
CA ALA A 473 -8.52 -29.92 -1.85
C ALA A 473 -7.90 -29.19 -3.06
N LEU A 474 -6.58 -29.31 -3.27
CA LEU A 474 -5.84 -28.62 -4.34
C LEU A 474 -5.55 -29.51 -5.56
N VAL A 475 -6.35 -30.57 -5.75
CA VAL A 475 -6.23 -31.46 -6.93
C VAL A 475 -6.37 -30.70 -8.25
N PRO A 476 -7.33 -29.76 -8.44
CA PRO A 476 -7.41 -28.98 -9.67
C PRO A 476 -6.10 -28.23 -9.97
N GLU A 477 -5.54 -27.54 -8.97
CA GLU A 477 -4.30 -26.76 -9.11
C GLU A 477 -3.10 -27.66 -9.39
N ALA A 478 -3.04 -28.85 -8.77
CA ALA A 478 -1.96 -29.80 -9.00
C ALA A 478 -2.02 -30.43 -10.39
N LEU A 479 -3.22 -30.77 -10.90
CA LEU A 479 -3.40 -31.25 -12.28
C LEU A 479 -3.02 -30.17 -13.30
N ALA A 480 -3.44 -28.92 -13.08
CA ALA A 480 -3.07 -27.80 -13.94
C ALA A 480 -1.55 -27.55 -13.91
N GLY A 481 -0.94 -27.58 -12.72
CA GLY A 481 0.50 -27.48 -12.53
C GLY A 481 1.27 -28.61 -13.24
N LYS A 482 0.78 -29.85 -13.17
CA LYS A 482 1.35 -31.01 -13.88
C LYS A 482 1.36 -30.79 -15.39
N ALA A 483 0.25 -30.35 -15.97
CA ALA A 483 0.17 -30.05 -17.41
C ALA A 483 1.18 -28.96 -17.81
N ARG A 484 1.26 -27.87 -17.04
CA ARG A 484 2.25 -26.79 -17.27
C ARG A 484 3.69 -27.26 -17.16
N ALA A 485 4.00 -28.11 -16.18
CA ALA A 485 5.34 -28.68 -16.03
C ALA A 485 5.73 -29.58 -17.22
N LEU A 486 4.81 -30.43 -17.68
CA LEU A 486 5.02 -31.29 -18.86
C LEU A 486 5.23 -30.48 -20.13
N ARG A 487 4.48 -29.39 -20.30
CA ARG A 487 4.67 -28.43 -21.39
C ARG A 487 6.08 -27.83 -21.36
N ALA A 488 6.51 -27.32 -20.20
CA ALA A 488 7.83 -26.70 -20.04
C ALA A 488 8.99 -27.68 -20.26
N LEU A 489 8.74 -28.99 -20.13
CA LEU A 489 9.69 -30.07 -20.43
C LEU A 489 9.63 -30.55 -21.89
N GLY A 490 8.71 -30.03 -22.72
CA GLY A 490 8.51 -30.50 -24.10
C GLY A 490 7.86 -31.88 -24.22
N ARG A 491 7.24 -32.40 -23.15
CA ARG A 491 6.63 -33.75 -23.11
C ARG A 491 5.19 -33.72 -23.63
N GLY A 492 5.00 -33.34 -24.89
CA GLY A 492 3.68 -33.02 -25.47
C GLY A 492 2.63 -34.12 -25.39
N ALA A 493 3.01 -35.39 -25.58
CA ALA A 493 2.07 -36.52 -25.46
C ALA A 493 1.51 -36.68 -24.04
N GLU A 494 2.34 -36.40 -23.03
CA GLU A 494 1.97 -36.48 -21.63
C GLU A 494 1.24 -35.23 -21.17
N GLU A 495 1.64 -34.05 -21.64
CA GLU A 495 0.90 -32.79 -21.50
C GLU A 495 -0.55 -33.00 -21.96
N ARG A 496 -0.74 -33.59 -23.15
CA ARG A 496 -2.06 -33.89 -23.71
C ARG A 496 -2.91 -34.74 -22.76
N ARG A 497 -2.36 -35.84 -22.23
CA ARG A 497 -3.06 -36.73 -21.30
C ARG A 497 -3.41 -36.02 -19.99
N ALA A 498 -2.49 -35.23 -19.45
CA ALA A 498 -2.73 -34.46 -18.23
C ALA A 498 -3.83 -33.40 -18.42
N ILE A 499 -3.88 -32.74 -19.57
CA ILE A 499 -4.94 -31.81 -19.95
C ILE A 499 -6.30 -32.52 -20.05
N GLN A 500 -6.36 -33.67 -20.74
CA GLN A 500 -7.58 -34.47 -20.85
C GLN A 500 -8.09 -34.89 -19.46
N GLN A 501 -7.18 -35.33 -18.58
CA GLN A 501 -7.51 -35.66 -17.21
C GLN A 501 -8.09 -34.46 -16.43
N TYR A 502 -7.47 -33.27 -16.56
CA TYR A 502 -7.99 -32.06 -15.94
C TYR A 502 -9.39 -31.70 -16.43
N LEU A 503 -9.62 -31.71 -17.75
CA LEU A 503 -10.91 -31.34 -18.35
C LEU A 503 -12.03 -32.33 -17.99
N ALA A 504 -11.70 -33.62 -17.89
CA ALA A 504 -12.65 -34.64 -17.47
C ALA A 504 -13.04 -34.49 -15.98
N ALA A 505 -12.08 -34.19 -15.11
CA ALA A 505 -12.33 -34.03 -13.68
C ALA A 505 -12.91 -32.65 -13.31
N HIS A 506 -12.57 -31.61 -14.05
CA HIS A 506 -12.88 -30.21 -13.74
C HIS A 506 -13.30 -29.42 -15.00
N PRO A 507 -14.43 -29.78 -15.66
CA PRO A 507 -14.86 -29.15 -16.90
C PRO A 507 -15.18 -27.64 -16.76
N GLY A 508 -15.62 -27.20 -15.57
CA GLY A 508 -15.83 -25.79 -15.23
C GLY A 508 -14.66 -25.15 -14.49
N GLY A 509 -13.49 -25.82 -14.45
CA GLY A 509 -12.31 -25.32 -13.76
C GLY A 509 -11.77 -24.05 -14.41
N PHE A 510 -11.12 -23.21 -13.61
CA PHE A 510 -10.59 -21.93 -14.06
C PHE A 510 -9.67 -22.04 -15.31
N GLU A 511 -8.83 -23.08 -15.38
CA GLU A 511 -7.92 -23.29 -16.53
C GLU A 511 -8.56 -24.09 -17.68
N ALA A 512 -9.82 -24.56 -17.55
CA ALA A 512 -10.45 -25.42 -18.55
C ALA A 512 -10.52 -24.80 -19.96
N PRO A 513 -10.90 -23.51 -20.15
CA PRO A 513 -10.92 -22.91 -21.48
C PRO A 513 -9.52 -22.84 -22.13
N LEU A 514 -8.49 -22.57 -21.33
CA LEU A 514 -7.11 -22.52 -21.79
C LEU A 514 -6.62 -23.91 -22.21
N PHE A 515 -6.93 -24.92 -21.40
CA PHE A 515 -6.54 -26.29 -21.68
C PHE A 515 -7.32 -26.92 -22.83
N ALA A 516 -8.60 -26.59 -23.03
CA ALA A 516 -9.35 -27.01 -24.22
C ALA A 516 -8.69 -26.50 -25.51
N LYS A 517 -8.32 -25.20 -25.54
CA LYS A 517 -7.56 -24.63 -26.65
C LYS A 517 -6.22 -25.34 -26.86
N ARG A 518 -5.47 -25.55 -25.78
CA ARG A 518 -4.16 -26.21 -25.84
C ARG A 518 -4.26 -27.67 -26.30
N LEU A 519 -5.33 -28.38 -25.92
CA LEU A 519 -5.58 -29.75 -26.35
C LEU A 519 -5.76 -29.81 -27.87
N HIS A 520 -6.49 -28.86 -28.45
CA HIS A 520 -6.67 -28.75 -29.89
C HIS A 520 -5.34 -28.48 -30.61
N GLU A 521 -4.51 -27.56 -30.10
CA GLU A 521 -3.15 -27.29 -30.64
C GLU A 521 -2.24 -28.52 -30.62
N LEU A 522 -2.40 -29.38 -29.61
CA LEU A 522 -1.64 -30.62 -29.51
C LEU A 522 -2.19 -31.71 -30.43
N GLY A 523 -3.23 -31.50 -31.22
CA GLY A 523 -3.87 -32.52 -32.07
C GLY A 523 -4.87 -33.40 -31.32
N GLY A 524 -5.54 -32.84 -30.32
CA GLY A 524 -6.76 -33.41 -29.72
C GLY A 524 -8.01 -33.09 -30.56
N PRO A 525 -9.09 -33.86 -30.38
CA PRO A 525 -10.36 -33.65 -31.09
C PRO A 525 -10.99 -32.28 -30.79
#